data_AF-C0JMK0-F1
#
_entry.id   AF-C0JMK0-F1
#
_cell.length_a   1.000
_cell.length_b   1.000
_cell.length_c   1.000
_cell.angle_alpha   90.00
_cell.angle_beta   90.00
_cell.angle_gamma   90.00
#
_symmetry.space_group_name_H-M   'P 1'
#
loop_
_entity.id
_entity.type
_entity.pdbx_description
1 polymer ?
#
loop_
_entity_poly.entity_id
_entity_poly.type
_entity_poly.pdbx_seq_one_letter_code
_entity_poly.pdbx_strand_id
1 'polypeptide(L)'
;MKVIYIYLLLLLVCKFLFVKSSCSINVGKIECKNEFETFLLYNETVVNVKMDTNGGKYYFNALEFPYKNLLCDLNILIKFTPEIPSFPNIPTTGGEFGFTFNFPCDYKRKLKQIQTEKTLLSLSFDTSKNQFVTYLDPGCGPFNISSKEIQILSTTYETGTIPNAPIIDDDKGILTIQGSNLYNTSIKIYSNNIVKDTNPIGALDASHSSVTFSAEEFLTPNNWTIEVSICGSFYKSYSYTYLPVLNKMEGVLNDNGGNMVFTGKHLRPKHNVTGTFGNKTIECLTTNSSKSITCTIPSRKNYGFLGYDIPVTITIDGEYKSNTIRISYDLPLIQSVSQRGNSQIFDVTGVYFSGVKNMTVITGKNMKTDIIQKKTATLEEPGFFIESNYTIFIFLPNNTQPGFMNLVVGDGGSETFTSPRYNFKITPTITAGQTFNSTTSGNDLEIKGIFMRTVDSDGRDVPLTVNSGSGGLVCNPLKDGDGLLFTCVLGPGFGSSHTMNVYYNLIPIGSFTVSYNPPYLGTSEQEKDGTIKMNGKDLGESVKDSIMTVVYSDGNTVNGTVIKSSHTSLIFRYPIGNRNTASYIFQLGDQKSNKAGPFT
;
A
#
# COMPACT_ATOMS: atom_id res chain seq x y z
N MET A 1 -25.83 16.02 36.93
CA MET A 1 -26.90 16.73 37.66
C MET A 1 -26.91 18.17 37.13
N LYS A 2 -27.88 18.55 36.29
CA LYS A 2 -27.95 19.89 35.70
C LYS A 2 -28.28 20.90 36.80
N VAL A 3 -27.35 21.79 37.12
CA VAL A 3 -27.62 22.93 38.01
C VAL A 3 -28.37 23.95 37.18
N ILE A 4 -29.70 23.96 37.28
CA ILE A 4 -30.59 24.82 36.47
C ILE A 4 -30.72 26.22 37.09
N TYR A 5 -30.33 26.40 38.36
CA TYR A 5 -30.48 27.66 39.08
C TYR A 5 -29.30 27.91 40.02
N ILE A 6 -28.91 29.18 40.15
CA ILE A 6 -28.04 29.65 41.23
C ILE A 6 -28.93 29.94 42.45
N TYR A 7 -28.53 29.40 43.60
CA TYR A 7 -29.11 29.71 44.89
C TYR A 7 -28.61 31.08 45.35
N LEU A 8 -29.53 32.01 45.52
CA LEU A 8 -29.31 33.14 46.39
C LEU A 8 -29.96 32.81 47.74
N LEU A 9 -29.12 32.42 48.70
CA LEU A 9 -29.50 32.11 50.06
C LEU A 9 -29.69 33.43 50.83
N LEU A 10 -30.89 34.00 50.76
CA LEU A 10 -31.24 35.12 51.62
C LEU A 10 -31.61 34.56 52.99
N LEU A 11 -30.61 34.34 53.86
CA LEU A 11 -30.83 34.12 55.30
C LEU A 11 -31.43 35.38 55.91
N LEU A 12 -32.71 35.62 55.63
CA LEU A 12 -33.60 36.29 56.55
C LEU A 12 -33.65 35.41 57.80
N VAL A 13 -32.71 35.61 58.73
CA VAL A 13 -32.88 35.17 60.11
C VAL A 13 -33.89 36.12 60.72
N CYS A 14 -35.13 36.02 60.25
CA CYS A 14 -36.25 36.34 61.07
C CYS A 14 -36.19 35.29 62.18
N LYS A 15 -35.83 35.67 63.40
CA LYS A 15 -36.06 34.84 64.58
C LYS A 15 -37.59 34.78 64.80
N PHE A 16 -38.32 34.15 63.87
CA PHE A 16 -39.71 33.84 64.04
C PHE A 16 -39.78 32.65 65.01
N LEU A 17 -40.29 32.95 66.19
CA LEU A 17 -40.54 32.06 67.31
C LEU A 17 -41.70 31.10 67.04
N PHE A 18 -41.64 30.38 65.93
CA PHE A 18 -42.69 29.43 65.54
C PHE A 18 -42.05 28.07 65.26
N VAL A 19 -41.73 27.35 66.34
CA VAL A 19 -41.20 25.98 66.21
C VAL A 19 -42.25 25.04 65.59
N LYS A 20 -43.55 25.38 65.63
CA LYS A 20 -44.65 24.68 64.94
C LYS A 20 -45.87 25.58 64.72
N SER A 21 -45.84 26.55 63.80
CA SER A 21 -47.08 27.26 63.41
C SER A 21 -47.51 26.90 62.00
N SER A 22 -48.83 26.89 61.77
CA SER A 22 -49.41 26.73 60.44
C SER A 22 -49.43 28.04 59.62
N CYS A 23 -48.75 29.09 60.09
CA CYS A 23 -48.84 30.44 59.55
C CYS A 23 -47.79 30.74 58.46
N SER A 24 -48.15 31.59 57.50
CA SER A 24 -47.32 32.03 56.37
C SER A 24 -47.51 33.52 56.08
N ILE A 25 -46.53 34.19 55.47
CA ILE A 25 -46.63 35.60 55.10
C ILE A 25 -47.33 35.73 53.73
N ASN A 26 -48.43 36.49 53.68
CA ASN A 26 -49.18 36.76 52.47
C ASN A 26 -49.58 38.25 52.40
N VAL A 27 -49.15 38.95 51.34
CA VAL A 27 -49.41 40.39 51.07
C VAL A 27 -49.27 41.28 52.32
N GLY A 28 -48.15 41.15 53.04
CA GLY A 28 -47.83 41.99 54.21
C GLY A 28 -48.63 41.67 55.49
N LYS A 29 -49.39 40.58 55.52
CA LYS A 29 -50.05 40.02 56.71
C LYS A 29 -49.56 38.60 56.96
N ILE A 30 -49.63 38.12 58.21
CA ILE A 30 -49.32 36.74 58.56
C ILE A 30 -50.64 35.97 58.57
N GLU A 31 -50.86 35.08 57.60
CA GLU A 31 -52.07 34.26 57.43
C GLU A 31 -51.83 32.86 58.02
N CYS A 32 -52.74 32.37 58.87
CA CYS A 32 -52.69 31.08 59.55
C CYS A 32 -53.77 30.13 59.04
N LYS A 33 -53.54 28.81 59.12
CA LYS A 33 -54.54 27.82 58.66
C LYS A 33 -55.64 27.58 59.68
N ASN A 34 -55.36 27.78 60.97
CA ASN A 34 -56.29 27.54 62.06
C ASN A 34 -56.65 28.85 62.78
N GLU A 35 -57.87 28.90 63.33
CA GLU A 35 -58.35 30.01 64.17
C GLU A 35 -57.54 30.13 65.47
N PHE A 36 -57.02 29.02 65.97
CA PHE A 36 -56.17 28.95 67.15
C PHE A 36 -54.85 28.28 66.79
N GLU A 37 -53.74 28.93 67.17
CA GLU A 37 -52.40 28.37 67.01
C GLU A 37 -51.65 28.42 68.32
N THR A 38 -50.78 27.43 68.50
CA THR A 38 -49.87 27.35 69.64
C THR A 38 -48.50 27.89 69.23
N PHE A 39 -47.99 28.85 69.97
CA PHE A 39 -46.65 29.41 69.77
C PHE A 39 -45.75 29.08 70.96
N LEU A 40 -44.46 28.86 70.68
CA LEU A 40 -43.42 28.72 71.69
C LEU A 40 -42.56 30.00 71.66
N LEU A 41 -42.61 30.79 72.73
CA LEU A 41 -41.88 32.05 72.87
C LEU A 41 -40.38 31.81 73.15
N TYR A 42 -39.55 32.86 73.05
CA TYR A 42 -38.07 32.71 73.15
C TYR A 42 -37.60 32.23 74.52
N ASN A 43 -38.41 32.45 75.54
CA ASN A 43 -38.21 32.01 76.91
C ASN A 43 -38.86 30.64 77.18
N GLU A 44 -39.13 29.86 76.13
CA GLU A 44 -39.76 28.54 76.16
C GLU A 44 -41.21 28.53 76.70
N THR A 45 -41.86 29.68 76.81
CA THR A 45 -43.27 29.74 77.22
C THR A 45 -44.18 29.36 76.06
N VAL A 46 -45.05 28.37 76.27
CA VAL A 46 -46.09 27.96 75.30
C VAL A 46 -47.33 28.82 75.48
N VAL A 47 -47.80 29.45 74.40
CA VAL A 47 -48.98 30.33 74.40
C VAL A 47 -49.93 29.95 73.27
N ASN A 48 -51.23 29.88 73.58
CA ASN A 48 -52.28 29.64 72.60
C ASN A 48 -52.90 30.97 72.20
N VAL A 49 -52.92 31.27 70.90
CA VAL A 49 -53.36 32.55 70.36
C VAL A 49 -54.52 32.35 69.41
N LYS A 50 -55.57 33.13 69.62
CA LYS A 50 -56.68 33.25 68.68
C LYS A 50 -56.30 34.25 67.59
N MET A 51 -56.52 33.88 66.34
CA MET A 51 -56.24 34.70 65.16
C MET A 51 -57.39 35.65 64.82
N ASP A 52 -57.06 36.78 64.21
CA ASP A 52 -58.03 37.70 63.64
C ASP A 52 -58.68 37.06 62.42
N THR A 53 -60.01 36.98 62.39
CA THR A 53 -60.73 36.43 61.24
C THR A 53 -61.14 37.56 60.30
N ASN A 54 -60.69 37.52 59.05
CA ASN A 54 -61.09 38.48 58.03
C ASN A 54 -61.30 37.76 56.70
N GLY A 55 -62.49 37.86 56.11
CA GLY A 55 -62.80 37.24 54.83
C GLY A 55 -62.65 35.70 54.79
N GLY A 56 -62.95 35.02 55.90
CA GLY A 56 -62.84 33.55 56.01
C GLY A 56 -61.41 33.02 56.18
N LYS A 57 -60.43 33.91 56.37
CA LYS A 57 -59.03 33.57 56.64
C LYS A 57 -58.61 34.05 58.02
N TYR A 58 -57.68 33.33 58.63
CA TYR A 58 -57.16 33.62 59.95
C TYR A 58 -55.84 34.38 59.83
N TYR A 59 -55.67 35.48 60.57
CA TYR A 59 -54.49 36.32 60.51
C TYR A 59 -53.90 36.53 61.90
N PHE A 60 -52.58 36.38 62.01
CA PHE A 60 -51.85 36.70 63.23
C PHE A 60 -51.53 38.20 63.27
N ASN A 61 -52.08 38.89 64.26
CA ASN A 61 -51.83 40.30 64.51
C ASN A 61 -50.77 40.49 65.60
N ALA A 62 -49.52 40.65 65.16
CA ALA A 62 -48.39 40.83 66.06
C ALA A 62 -48.48 42.09 66.95
N LEU A 63 -49.34 43.06 66.62
CA LEU A 63 -49.46 44.34 67.35
C LEU A 63 -50.35 44.24 68.60
N GLU A 64 -51.36 43.37 68.56
CA GLU A 64 -52.26 43.08 69.68
C GLU A 64 -51.83 41.85 70.47
N PHE A 65 -50.76 41.18 70.03
CA PHE A 65 -50.22 40.03 70.73
C PHE A 65 -49.72 40.43 72.14
N PRO A 66 -50.24 39.80 73.22
CA PRO A 66 -49.92 40.19 74.60
C PRO A 66 -48.43 40.13 74.93
N TYR A 67 -47.70 39.26 74.23
CA TYR A 67 -46.27 39.03 74.41
C TYR A 67 -45.42 39.71 73.32
N LYS A 68 -45.93 40.75 72.65
CA LYS A 68 -45.24 41.44 71.53
C LYS A 68 -43.85 41.99 71.87
N ASN A 69 -43.59 42.33 73.13
CA ASN A 69 -42.28 42.79 73.61
C ASN A 69 -41.23 41.66 73.64
N LEU A 70 -41.67 40.41 73.46
CA LEU A 70 -40.84 39.22 73.35
C LEU A 70 -40.62 38.80 71.87
N LEU A 71 -40.96 39.66 70.90
CA LEU A 71 -40.70 39.48 69.46
C LEU A 71 -39.41 40.26 69.07
N CYS A 72 -38.43 39.63 68.41
CA CYS A 72 -37.10 40.20 68.18
C CYS A 72 -36.81 40.70 66.74
N ASP A 73 -35.73 41.49 66.64
CA ASP A 73 -35.12 42.14 65.46
C ASP A 73 -34.87 41.25 64.23
N LEU A 74 -34.82 41.90 63.06
CA LEU A 74 -34.70 41.30 61.74
C LEU A 74 -33.23 41.34 61.27
N ASN A 75 -32.52 40.22 61.37
CA ASN A 75 -31.15 40.08 60.83
C ASN A 75 -31.21 39.48 59.42
N ILE A 76 -30.58 40.13 58.45
CA ILE A 76 -30.49 39.64 57.07
C ILE A 76 -29.03 39.28 56.79
N LEU A 77 -28.81 38.03 56.44
CA LEU A 77 -27.56 37.45 55.97
C LEU A 77 -27.79 36.96 54.54
N ILE A 78 -26.95 37.36 53.59
CA ILE A 78 -27.07 36.91 52.19
C ILE A 78 -25.88 36.01 51.88
N LYS A 79 -26.13 34.77 51.43
CA LYS A 79 -25.11 33.86 50.89
C LYS A 79 -25.43 33.50 49.44
N PHE A 80 -24.41 33.28 48.63
CA PHE A 80 -24.54 32.86 47.24
C PHE A 80 -24.11 31.39 47.13
N THR A 81 -24.80 30.57 46.35
CA THR A 81 -24.43 29.15 46.15
C THR A 81 -24.81 28.66 44.74
N PRO A 82 -23.94 27.95 43.98
CA PRO A 82 -22.53 27.70 44.27
C PRO A 82 -21.73 29.01 44.36
N GLU A 83 -20.56 28.97 45.01
CA GLU A 83 -19.65 30.11 45.10
C GLU A 83 -19.34 30.64 43.69
N ILE A 84 -19.76 31.88 43.40
CA ILE A 84 -19.55 32.52 42.09
C ILE A 84 -18.20 33.26 42.13
N PRO A 85 -17.20 32.87 41.32
CA PRO A 85 -15.83 33.39 41.44
C PRO A 85 -15.58 34.82 40.93
N SER A 86 -16.56 35.53 40.39
CA SER A 86 -16.34 36.82 39.74
C SER A 86 -17.33 37.90 40.17
N PHE A 87 -16.95 38.68 41.19
CA PHE A 87 -17.56 39.98 41.47
C PHE A 87 -16.44 41.03 41.64
N PRO A 88 -16.39 42.10 40.81
CA PRO A 88 -15.17 42.90 40.69
C PRO A 88 -14.89 43.90 41.82
N ASN A 89 -15.80 44.12 42.79
CA ASN A 89 -15.70 45.27 43.70
C ASN A 89 -15.89 44.97 45.20
N ILE A 90 -15.67 43.74 45.67
CA ILE A 90 -15.61 43.41 47.11
C ILE A 90 -14.43 42.43 47.33
N PRO A 91 -13.58 42.60 48.37
CA PRO A 91 -12.32 41.88 48.50
C PRO A 91 -12.47 40.35 48.44
N THR A 92 -11.57 39.78 47.65
CA THR A 92 -11.38 38.37 47.30
C THR A 92 -11.09 37.51 48.53
N THR A 93 -12.14 36.94 49.12
CA THR A 93 -12.20 35.64 49.82
C THR A 93 -13.66 35.47 50.28
N GLY A 94 -14.19 34.25 50.20
CA GLY A 94 -15.57 33.91 50.59
C GLY A 94 -16.06 34.70 51.80
N GLY A 95 -17.05 35.54 51.58
CA GLY A 95 -17.57 36.46 52.58
C GLY A 95 -19.05 36.21 52.81
N GLU A 96 -19.38 35.71 53.99
CA GLU A 96 -20.68 35.99 54.58
C GLU A 96 -20.76 37.51 54.79
N PHE A 97 -21.62 38.19 54.03
CA PHE A 97 -21.89 39.59 54.29
C PHE A 97 -23.16 39.68 55.14
N GLY A 98 -22.95 39.78 56.45
CA GLY A 98 -24.00 40.09 57.42
C GLY A 98 -24.08 41.60 57.60
N PHE A 99 -25.28 42.16 57.46
CA PHE A 99 -25.55 43.50 57.95
C PHE A 99 -26.67 43.43 58.98
N THR A 100 -26.43 44.01 60.14
CA THR A 100 -27.44 44.13 61.21
C THR A 100 -28.16 45.45 60.99
N PHE A 101 -29.41 45.41 60.54
CA PHE A 101 -30.28 46.58 60.58
C PHE A 101 -30.96 46.64 61.95
N ASN A 102 -30.50 47.57 62.80
CA ASN A 102 -31.26 47.94 63.98
C ASN A 102 -32.47 48.76 63.54
N PHE A 103 -33.67 48.19 63.58
CA PHE A 103 -34.88 48.99 63.51
C PHE A 103 -35.15 49.59 64.90
N PRO A 104 -35.12 50.92 65.09
CA PRO A 104 -35.96 51.50 66.12
C PRO A 104 -37.39 51.19 65.71
N CYS A 105 -38.16 50.52 66.57
CA CYS A 105 -39.58 50.28 66.36
C CYS A 105 -40.31 51.64 66.25
N ASP A 106 -40.40 52.19 65.05
CA ASP A 106 -41.10 53.44 64.83
C ASP A 106 -42.61 53.17 64.73
N TYR A 107 -43.38 53.99 65.45
CA TYR A 107 -44.75 53.80 65.95
C TYR A 107 -45.85 53.80 64.85
N LYS A 108 -45.49 53.56 63.58
CA LYS A 108 -46.39 53.64 62.42
C LYS A 108 -46.44 52.37 61.56
N ARG A 109 -46.98 51.29 62.15
CA ARG A 109 -47.97 50.34 61.57
C ARG A 109 -47.81 49.80 60.12
N LYS A 110 -46.61 49.54 59.56
CA LYS A 110 -46.44 48.67 58.36
C LYS A 110 -45.07 47.98 58.33
N LEU A 111 -45.02 46.66 58.14
CA LEU A 111 -43.80 45.93 57.71
C LEU A 111 -43.38 46.48 56.33
N LYS A 112 -42.14 46.99 56.22
CA LYS A 112 -41.61 47.57 54.97
C LYS A 112 -41.34 46.47 53.95
N GLN A 113 -41.80 46.68 52.72
CA GLN A 113 -41.57 45.79 51.57
C GLN A 113 -40.12 45.97 51.07
N ILE A 114 -39.36 44.87 50.94
CA ILE A 114 -38.09 44.86 50.21
C ILE A 114 -38.45 44.79 48.72
N GLN A 115 -37.88 45.67 47.89
CA GLN A 115 -38.15 45.72 46.46
C GLN A 115 -36.83 45.74 45.69
N THR A 116 -36.79 45.06 44.55
CA THR A 116 -35.70 45.15 43.57
C THR A 116 -36.24 45.88 42.34
N GLU A 117 -35.48 46.84 41.81
CA GLU A 117 -36.02 47.91 40.94
C GLU A 117 -36.64 47.45 39.61
N LYS A 118 -36.46 46.20 39.15
CA LYS A 118 -36.98 45.76 37.83
C LYS A 118 -37.55 44.35 37.76
N THR A 119 -37.60 43.59 38.85
CA THR A 119 -38.18 42.24 38.87
C THR A 119 -38.63 41.92 40.29
N LEU A 120 -39.86 41.44 40.48
CA LEU A 120 -40.29 40.88 41.76
C LEU A 120 -39.51 39.58 41.99
N LEU A 121 -38.48 39.60 42.84
CA LEU A 121 -37.83 38.36 43.29
C LEU A 121 -38.86 37.53 44.07
N SER A 122 -39.22 36.37 43.52
CA SER A 122 -40.11 35.43 44.18
C SER A 122 -39.38 34.77 45.35
N LEU A 123 -39.53 35.36 46.54
CA LEU A 123 -39.05 34.76 47.78
C LEU A 123 -39.88 33.50 48.08
N SER A 124 -39.20 32.36 48.16
CA SER A 124 -39.81 31.08 48.54
C SER A 124 -39.20 30.63 49.87
N PHE A 125 -40.02 30.14 50.80
CA PHE A 125 -39.54 29.68 52.09
C PHE A 125 -39.14 28.20 52.01
N ASP A 126 -37.85 27.91 52.16
CA ASP A 126 -37.32 26.55 52.24
C ASP A 126 -37.51 26.02 53.66
N THR A 127 -38.57 25.22 53.86
CA THR A 127 -38.93 24.63 55.15
C THR A 127 -37.88 23.64 55.68
N SER A 128 -37.07 23.04 54.82
CA SER A 128 -36.01 22.09 55.23
C SER A 128 -34.81 22.80 55.88
N LYS A 129 -34.60 24.07 55.53
CA LYS A 129 -33.48 24.90 55.99
C LYS A 129 -33.91 26.11 56.82
N ASN A 130 -35.21 26.29 57.02
CA ASN A 130 -35.83 27.38 57.79
C ASN A 130 -35.38 28.77 57.32
N GLN A 131 -35.41 29.03 56.01
CA GLN A 131 -34.88 30.26 55.41
C GLN A 131 -35.65 30.65 54.13
N PHE A 132 -35.60 31.94 53.75
CA PHE A 132 -36.10 32.38 52.45
C PHE A 132 -35.02 32.21 51.37
N VAL A 133 -35.41 31.74 50.19
CA VAL A 133 -34.53 31.59 49.04
C VAL A 133 -35.13 32.29 47.84
N THR A 134 -34.27 32.86 47.00
CA THR A 134 -34.65 33.37 45.69
C THR A 134 -33.70 32.81 44.65
N TYR A 135 -34.21 32.65 43.42
CA TYR A 135 -33.46 32.12 42.30
C TYR A 135 -33.18 33.26 41.32
N LEU A 136 -31.94 33.35 40.86
CA LEU A 136 -31.55 34.20 39.75
C LEU A 136 -31.50 33.36 38.49
N ASP A 137 -32.11 33.87 37.42
CA ASP A 137 -31.94 33.28 36.10
C ASP A 137 -30.48 33.39 35.68
N PRO A 138 -29.92 32.36 35.02
CA PRO A 138 -28.58 32.42 34.45
C PRO A 138 -28.44 33.61 33.48
N GLY A 139 -27.42 34.44 33.68
CA GLY A 139 -27.15 35.63 32.88
C GLY A 139 -26.03 36.50 33.44
N CYS A 140 -25.97 37.73 32.96
CA CYS A 140 -25.19 38.79 33.57
C CYS A 140 -25.95 40.11 33.54
N GLY A 141 -25.76 40.91 34.58
CA GLY A 141 -26.44 42.19 34.69
C GLY A 141 -26.35 42.81 36.09
N PRO A 142 -26.92 44.01 36.26
CA PRO A 142 -26.99 44.64 37.57
C PRO A 142 -27.89 43.85 38.52
N PHE A 143 -27.43 43.67 39.75
CA PHE A 143 -28.16 43.13 40.88
C PHE A 143 -28.25 44.19 41.96
N ASN A 144 -29.40 44.86 42.02
CA ASN A 144 -29.67 45.95 42.94
C ASN A 144 -30.77 45.54 43.93
N ILE A 145 -30.46 45.60 45.23
CA ILE A 145 -31.44 45.46 46.31
C ILE A 145 -31.65 46.83 46.94
N SER A 146 -32.90 47.28 47.03
CA SER A 146 -33.24 48.55 47.67
C SER A 146 -34.45 48.42 48.61
N SER A 147 -34.57 49.38 49.52
CA SER A 147 -35.74 49.51 50.40
C SER A 147 -36.06 51.00 50.57
N LYS A 148 -37.22 51.43 50.07
CA LYS A 148 -37.73 52.81 50.16
C LYS A 148 -36.61 53.84 49.94
N GLU A 149 -36.01 53.81 48.75
CA GLU A 149 -34.98 54.75 48.28
C GLU A 149 -33.57 54.58 48.87
N ILE A 150 -33.39 53.66 49.83
CA ILE A 150 -32.05 53.28 50.31
C ILE A 150 -31.57 52.08 49.50
N GLN A 151 -30.47 52.24 48.77
CA GLN A 151 -29.78 51.14 48.10
C GLN A 151 -29.05 50.30 49.14
N ILE A 152 -29.48 49.05 49.31
CA ILE A 152 -28.91 48.09 50.26
C ILE A 152 -27.72 47.37 49.63
N LEU A 153 -27.86 46.98 48.36
CA LEU A 153 -26.81 46.32 47.59
C LEU A 153 -26.88 46.82 46.15
N SER A 154 -25.71 47.16 45.59
CA SER A 154 -25.52 47.48 44.18
C SER A 154 -24.36 46.64 43.68
N THR A 155 -24.61 45.69 42.81
CA THR A 155 -23.54 44.84 42.27
C THR A 155 -23.91 44.35 40.88
N THR A 156 -23.01 43.60 40.23
CA THR A 156 -23.23 43.00 38.91
C THR A 156 -22.92 41.52 38.97
N TYR A 157 -23.88 40.66 38.67
CA TYR A 157 -23.65 39.22 38.69
C TYR A 157 -23.21 38.71 37.32
N GLU A 158 -22.34 37.72 37.31
CA GLU A 158 -21.92 36.99 36.13
C GLU A 158 -22.06 35.49 36.43
N THR A 159 -22.63 34.75 35.49
CA THR A 159 -22.86 33.31 35.65
C THR A 159 -22.42 32.65 34.37
N GLY A 160 -21.55 31.65 34.45
CA GLY A 160 -20.94 31.08 33.25
C GLY A 160 -19.85 30.09 33.62
N THR A 161 -19.82 28.93 32.96
CA THR A 161 -18.69 28.00 33.07
C THR A 161 -18.39 27.38 31.73
N ILE A 162 -17.12 27.24 31.41
CA ILE A 162 -16.63 26.51 30.23
C ILE A 162 -15.79 25.34 30.76
N PRO A 163 -16.39 24.14 30.88
CA PRO A 163 -15.71 22.98 31.45
C PRO A 163 -14.74 22.32 30.45
N ASN A 164 -14.97 22.51 29.15
CA ASN A 164 -14.24 21.84 28.08
C ASN A 164 -13.40 22.84 27.28
N ALA A 165 -12.30 22.36 26.69
CA ALA A 165 -11.57 23.14 25.69
C ALA A 165 -12.47 23.43 24.47
N PRO A 166 -12.29 24.58 23.80
CA PRO A 166 -12.99 24.88 22.56
C PRO A 166 -12.74 23.82 21.48
N ILE A 167 -13.75 23.53 20.69
CA ILE A 167 -13.69 22.61 19.56
C ILE A 167 -13.51 23.43 18.29
N ILE A 168 -12.49 23.16 17.49
CA ILE A 168 -12.25 23.86 16.23
C ILE A 168 -12.54 22.89 15.08
N ASP A 169 -13.37 23.34 14.14
CA ASP A 169 -13.59 22.71 12.84
C ASP A 169 -12.78 23.50 11.81
N ASP A 170 -11.52 23.10 11.69
CA ASP A 170 -10.50 23.80 10.93
C ASP A 170 -10.74 23.74 9.42
N ASP A 171 -11.54 22.79 8.94
CA ASP A 171 -11.95 22.73 7.52
C ASP A 171 -12.96 23.84 7.18
N LYS A 172 -13.71 24.33 8.17
CA LYS A 172 -14.74 25.36 8.01
C LYS A 172 -14.39 26.71 8.63
N GLY A 173 -13.30 26.78 9.40
CA GLY A 173 -12.90 27.99 10.13
C GLY A 173 -13.90 28.33 11.24
N ILE A 174 -14.40 27.32 11.95
CA ILE A 174 -15.41 27.48 13.00
C ILE A 174 -14.82 27.06 14.35
N LEU A 175 -14.88 27.95 15.34
CA LEU A 175 -14.60 27.66 16.75
C LEU A 175 -15.92 27.50 17.50
N THR A 176 -16.08 26.41 18.24
CA THR A 176 -17.23 26.14 19.09
C THR A 176 -16.81 26.11 20.55
N ILE A 177 -17.40 26.96 21.37
CA ILE A 177 -17.22 26.95 22.83
C ILE A 177 -18.47 26.33 23.45
N GLN A 178 -18.26 25.31 24.29
CA GLN A 178 -19.33 24.61 25.00
C GLN A 178 -19.22 24.84 26.50
N GLY A 179 -20.36 25.07 27.15
CA GLY A 179 -20.40 25.38 28.56
C GLY A 179 -21.81 25.55 29.09
N SER A 180 -21.92 26.25 30.21
CA SER A 180 -23.19 26.65 30.79
C SER A 180 -23.29 28.16 30.80
N ASN A 181 -24.39 28.69 30.29
CA ASN A 181 -24.72 30.11 30.35
C ASN A 181 -23.72 31.02 29.63
N LEU A 182 -23.60 30.84 28.31
CA LEU A 182 -22.61 31.53 27.46
C LEU A 182 -23.12 32.88 26.92
N TYR A 183 -23.99 33.58 27.63
CA TYR A 183 -24.47 34.91 27.21
C TYR A 183 -23.32 35.91 27.08
N ASN A 184 -23.38 36.76 26.05
CA ASN A 184 -22.37 37.78 25.76
C ASN A 184 -20.93 37.23 25.75
N THR A 185 -20.76 35.97 25.32
CA THR A 185 -19.41 35.41 25.14
C THR A 185 -18.78 36.04 23.91
N SER A 186 -17.56 36.57 24.09
CA SER A 186 -16.74 37.10 23.01
C SER A 186 -15.37 36.44 23.04
N ILE A 187 -14.70 36.46 21.89
CA ILE A 187 -13.31 36.00 21.79
C ILE A 187 -12.44 37.09 21.19
N LYS A 188 -11.17 37.04 21.54
CA LYS A 188 -10.09 37.76 20.86
C LYS A 188 -9.07 36.75 20.36
N ILE A 189 -8.67 36.88 19.11
CA ILE A 189 -7.72 35.97 18.47
C ILE A 189 -6.42 36.73 18.20
N TYR A 190 -5.30 36.15 18.63
CA TYR A 190 -3.97 36.72 18.48
C TYR A 190 -3.03 35.70 17.82
N SER A 191 -2.07 36.19 17.04
CA SER A 191 -0.93 35.41 16.54
C SER A 191 0.36 36.17 16.80
N ASN A 192 1.44 35.43 17.10
CA ASN A 192 2.78 36.00 17.27
C ASN A 192 3.30 36.67 15.99
N ASN A 193 2.76 36.29 14.82
CA ASN A 193 3.22 36.76 13.51
C ASN A 193 2.23 37.74 12.84
N ILE A 194 0.98 37.79 13.30
CA ILE A 194 -0.07 38.67 12.77
C ILE A 194 -0.76 39.35 13.94
N VAL A 195 -0.39 40.61 14.21
CA VAL A 195 -1.04 41.45 15.22
C VAL A 195 -2.32 42.01 14.61
N LYS A 196 -3.35 41.18 14.52
CA LYS A 196 -4.69 41.61 14.12
C LYS A 196 -5.67 41.10 15.15
N ASP A 197 -6.16 42.01 15.98
CA ASP A 197 -7.23 41.72 16.93
C ASP A 197 -8.52 41.51 16.13
N THR A 198 -8.92 40.25 15.97
CA THR A 198 -10.24 39.91 15.45
C THR A 198 -11.19 39.55 16.58
N ASN A 199 -12.34 40.22 16.55
CA ASN A 199 -13.45 40.01 17.48
C ASN A 199 -14.65 39.47 16.68
N PRO A 200 -14.63 38.19 16.28
CA PRO A 200 -15.76 37.61 15.56
C PRO A 200 -17.00 37.59 16.44
N ILE A 201 -18.16 37.78 15.81
CA ILE A 201 -19.46 37.75 16.49
C ILE A 201 -19.85 36.29 16.69
N GLY A 202 -20.08 35.90 17.95
CA GLY A 202 -20.51 34.56 18.31
C GLY A 202 -21.99 34.34 18.06
N ALA A 203 -22.36 33.22 17.45
CA ALA A 203 -23.74 32.75 17.35
C ALA A 203 -24.05 31.84 18.54
N LEU A 204 -24.83 32.36 19.49
CA LEU A 204 -25.26 31.64 20.68
C LEU A 204 -26.45 30.72 20.35
N ASP A 205 -26.39 29.47 20.81
CA ASP A 205 -27.45 28.51 20.60
C ASP A 205 -28.66 28.76 21.53
N ALA A 206 -29.82 28.19 21.18
CA ALA A 206 -31.06 28.40 21.94
C ALA A 206 -31.00 27.88 23.39
N SER A 207 -30.09 26.95 23.68
CA SER A 207 -29.89 26.42 25.04
C SER A 207 -28.87 27.22 25.85
N HIS A 208 -28.24 28.23 25.24
CA HIS A 208 -27.16 29.04 25.79
C HIS A 208 -26.00 28.22 26.36
N SER A 209 -25.78 27.04 25.80
CA SER A 209 -24.74 26.09 26.20
C SER A 209 -23.63 25.96 25.15
N SER A 210 -23.82 26.54 23.97
CA SER A 210 -22.85 26.54 22.88
C SER A 210 -22.83 27.88 22.16
N VAL A 211 -21.64 28.41 21.90
CA VAL A 211 -21.45 29.57 21.02
C VAL A 211 -20.46 29.23 19.91
N THR A 212 -20.80 29.57 18.68
CA THR A 212 -19.95 29.33 17.50
C THR A 212 -19.42 30.64 16.94
N PHE A 213 -18.13 30.68 16.61
CA PHE A 213 -17.46 31.80 15.99
C PHE A 213 -16.91 31.35 14.64
N SER A 214 -17.12 32.14 13.60
CA SER A 214 -16.53 31.94 12.28
C SER A 214 -15.47 33.00 12.06
N ALA A 215 -14.23 32.60 11.74
CA ALA A 215 -13.14 33.52 11.44
C ALA A 215 -12.19 32.90 10.39
N GLU A 216 -11.76 33.70 9.41
CA GLU A 216 -10.80 33.26 8.39
C GLU A 216 -9.42 32.98 8.99
N GLU A 217 -9.12 33.59 10.14
CA GLU A 217 -7.90 33.38 10.90
C GLU A 217 -7.73 31.90 11.30
N PHE A 218 -8.83 31.18 11.59
CA PHE A 218 -8.80 29.74 11.89
C PHE A 218 -8.41 28.85 10.69
N LEU A 219 -8.43 29.40 9.46
CA LEU A 219 -8.01 28.71 8.24
C LEU A 219 -6.55 29.00 7.86
N THR A 220 -5.87 29.86 8.64
CA THR A 220 -4.54 30.36 8.31
C THR A 220 -3.48 29.68 9.19
N PRO A 221 -2.42 29.09 8.59
CA PRO A 221 -1.38 28.43 9.37
C PRO A 221 -0.72 29.39 10.36
N ASN A 222 -0.81 29.07 11.66
CA ASN A 222 -0.15 29.82 12.71
C ASN A 222 -0.26 29.15 14.09
N ASN A 223 0.47 29.72 15.04
CA ASN A 223 0.21 29.55 16.46
C ASN A 223 -0.73 30.66 16.93
N TRP A 224 -1.99 30.29 17.14
CA TRP A 224 -3.05 31.18 17.59
C TRP A 224 -3.21 31.11 19.10
N THR A 225 -3.50 32.25 19.69
CA THR A 225 -3.95 32.38 21.08
C THR A 225 -5.37 32.94 21.05
N ILE A 226 -6.30 32.22 21.67
CA ILE A 226 -7.72 32.58 21.71
C ILE A 226 -8.06 32.93 23.16
N GLU A 227 -8.31 34.20 23.42
CA GLU A 227 -8.82 34.68 24.70
C GLU A 227 -10.34 34.69 24.67
N VAL A 228 -10.95 34.03 25.66
CA VAL A 228 -12.40 33.98 25.80
C VAL A 228 -12.81 34.90 26.94
N SER A 229 -13.82 35.73 26.68
CA SER A 229 -14.47 36.56 27.69
C SER A 229 -15.94 36.20 27.78
N ILE A 230 -16.49 36.17 29.00
CA ILE A 230 -17.93 36.04 29.24
C ILE A 230 -18.38 37.36 29.85
N CYS A 231 -19.45 37.95 29.30
CA CYS A 231 -19.99 39.21 29.81
C CYS A 231 -18.97 40.37 29.96
N GLY A 232 -17.92 40.37 29.14
CA GLY A 232 -16.85 41.37 29.16
C GLY A 232 -15.72 41.10 30.16
N SER A 233 -15.85 40.07 31.00
CA SER A 233 -14.79 39.61 31.91
C SER A 233 -13.91 38.56 31.21
N PHE A 234 -12.59 38.68 31.35
CA PHE A 234 -11.67 37.65 30.87
C PHE A 234 -11.92 36.33 31.60
N TYR A 235 -12.12 35.25 30.84
CA TYR A 235 -12.32 33.91 31.40
C TYR A 235 -11.04 33.08 31.35
N LYS A 236 -10.53 32.79 30.15
CA LYS A 236 -9.36 31.94 29.95
C LYS A 236 -8.77 32.13 28.55
N SER A 237 -7.47 31.86 28.43
CA SER A 237 -6.75 31.81 27.16
C SER A 237 -6.47 30.36 26.73
N TYR A 238 -6.60 30.08 25.43
CA TYR A 238 -6.33 28.79 24.80
C TYR A 238 -5.29 28.96 23.68
N SER A 239 -4.27 28.11 23.69
CA SER A 239 -3.31 28.03 22.58
C SER A 239 -3.76 26.99 21.57
N TYR A 240 -3.71 27.36 20.29
CA TYR A 240 -4.11 26.51 19.19
C TYR A 240 -3.10 26.62 18.05
N THR A 241 -2.53 25.48 17.66
CA THR A 241 -1.55 25.41 16.58
C THR A 241 -2.20 24.81 15.34
N TYR A 242 -2.32 25.63 14.29
CA TYR A 242 -2.75 25.19 12.98
C TYR A 242 -1.54 25.21 12.04
N LEU A 243 -0.88 24.07 11.88
CA LEU A 243 0.23 23.93 10.93
C LEU A 243 -0.06 22.76 9.99
N PRO A 244 0.35 22.84 8.70
CA PRO A 244 0.21 21.73 7.77
C PRO A 244 1.07 20.56 8.26
N VAL A 245 0.52 19.34 8.23
CA VAL A 245 1.24 18.13 8.64
C VAL A 245 0.99 17.02 7.64
N LEU A 246 2.06 16.36 7.19
CA LEU A 246 2.00 15.16 6.36
C LEU A 246 2.05 13.91 7.24
N ASN A 247 1.08 13.02 7.06
CA ASN A 247 0.92 11.82 7.88
C ASN A 247 1.31 10.54 7.14
N LYS A 248 1.07 10.49 5.83
CA LYS A 248 1.26 9.28 5.04
C LYS A 248 1.73 9.63 3.63
N MET A 249 2.51 8.72 3.05
CA MET A 249 2.99 8.81 1.68
C MET A 249 2.67 7.50 0.96
N GLU A 250 2.17 7.61 -0.27
CA GLU A 250 1.90 6.48 -1.16
C GLU A 250 2.38 6.81 -2.57
N GLY A 251 2.87 5.81 -3.28
CA GLY A 251 3.34 5.95 -4.66
C GLY A 251 4.15 4.74 -5.08
N VAL A 252 4.22 4.51 -6.38
CA VAL A 252 5.08 3.49 -7.02
C VAL A 252 6.01 4.23 -7.95
N LEU A 253 7.31 3.99 -7.83
CA LEU A 253 8.34 4.66 -8.63
C LEU A 253 9.03 3.65 -9.53
N ASN A 254 8.91 3.81 -10.83
CA ASN A 254 9.68 3.02 -11.81
C ASN A 254 10.75 3.91 -12.45
N ASP A 255 11.58 3.37 -13.35
CA ASP A 255 12.70 4.11 -13.97
C ASP A 255 12.27 5.40 -14.69
N ASN A 256 11.02 5.49 -15.15
CA ASN A 256 10.45 6.69 -15.77
C ASN A 256 9.98 7.75 -14.77
N GLY A 257 10.10 7.47 -13.47
CA GLY A 257 9.59 8.31 -12.39
C GLY A 257 8.19 7.87 -11.97
N GLY A 258 7.45 8.81 -11.38
CA GLY A 258 6.09 8.55 -10.96
C GLY A 258 5.53 9.65 -10.06
N ASN A 259 4.24 9.54 -9.78
CA ASN A 259 3.58 10.46 -8.86
C ASN A 259 3.57 9.85 -7.46
N MET A 260 3.99 10.65 -6.49
CA MET A 260 3.86 10.35 -5.08
C MET A 260 2.76 11.21 -4.48
N VAL A 261 1.88 10.59 -3.70
CA VAL A 261 0.79 11.26 -3.01
C VAL A 261 1.08 11.30 -1.52
N PHE A 262 1.24 12.50 -1.00
CA PHE A 262 1.36 12.78 0.42
C PHE A 262 -0.01 13.16 0.96
N THR A 263 -0.49 12.45 1.97
CA THR A 263 -1.75 12.73 2.66
C THR A 263 -1.48 13.29 4.05
N GLY A 264 -2.29 14.27 4.45
CA GLY A 264 -2.02 15.08 5.63
C GLY A 264 -3.26 15.75 6.21
N LYS A 265 -3.02 16.64 7.18
CA LYS A 265 -4.01 17.53 7.77
C LYS A 265 -3.64 18.98 7.48
N HIS A 266 -4.65 19.84 7.45
CA HIS A 266 -4.50 21.30 7.30
C HIS A 266 -3.79 21.69 5.99
N LEU A 267 -4.03 20.93 4.92
CA LEU A 267 -3.52 21.24 3.58
C LEU A 267 -4.59 22.08 2.86
N ARG A 268 -4.25 23.25 2.32
CA ARG A 268 -5.17 24.09 1.53
C ARG A 268 -4.80 24.08 0.04
N PRO A 269 -5.76 24.34 -0.88
CA PRO A 269 -5.51 24.34 -2.33
C PRO A 269 -4.44 25.33 -2.81
N LYS A 270 -4.15 26.39 -2.05
CA LYS A 270 -3.20 27.47 -2.42
C LYS A 270 -1.87 27.45 -1.65
N HIS A 271 -1.47 26.32 -1.05
CA HIS A 271 -0.13 26.25 -0.48
C HIS A 271 0.95 26.43 -1.55
N ASN A 272 2.00 27.16 -1.20
CA ASN A 272 3.25 27.11 -1.92
C ASN A 272 4.01 25.85 -1.46
N VAL A 273 3.90 24.78 -2.24
CA VAL A 273 4.56 23.51 -1.93
C VAL A 273 5.80 23.36 -2.78
N THR A 274 6.94 23.16 -2.13
CA THR A 274 8.19 22.81 -2.78
C THR A 274 8.65 21.46 -2.28
N GLY A 275 9.11 20.60 -3.17
CA GLY A 275 9.72 19.33 -2.80
C GLY A 275 11.16 19.26 -3.24
N THR A 276 11.97 18.51 -2.51
CA THR A 276 13.28 18.07 -2.97
C THR A 276 13.32 16.55 -3.00
N PHE A 277 13.92 16.02 -4.05
CA PHE A 277 14.24 14.61 -4.23
C PHE A 277 15.75 14.53 -4.45
N GLY A 278 16.47 14.06 -3.44
CA GLY A 278 17.93 14.16 -3.37
C GLY A 278 18.39 15.61 -3.35
N ASN A 279 19.15 15.98 -4.38
CA ASN A 279 19.63 17.35 -4.61
C ASN A 279 18.82 18.13 -5.66
N LYS A 280 17.71 17.57 -6.16
CA LYS A 280 16.87 18.21 -7.19
C LYS A 280 15.54 18.67 -6.63
N THR A 281 15.07 19.80 -7.13
CA THR A 281 13.71 20.27 -6.86
C THR A 281 12.72 19.43 -7.66
N ILE A 282 11.60 19.07 -7.04
CA ILE A 282 10.48 18.35 -7.67
C ILE A 282 9.22 19.21 -7.66
N GLU A 283 8.39 19.02 -8.66
CA GLU A 283 7.10 19.70 -8.75
C GLU A 283 6.09 19.03 -7.84
N CYS A 284 5.43 19.84 -7.00
CA CYS A 284 4.39 19.39 -6.09
C CYS A 284 3.14 20.24 -6.29
N LEU A 285 2.00 19.57 -6.45
CA LEU A 285 0.70 20.18 -6.67
C LEU A 285 -0.22 19.79 -5.51
N THR A 286 -0.86 20.80 -4.92
CA THR A 286 -2.01 20.59 -4.03
C THR A 286 -3.17 20.07 -4.86
N THR A 287 -3.69 18.90 -4.51
CA THR A 287 -4.95 18.44 -5.09
C THR A 287 -6.08 19.38 -4.63
N ASN A 288 -7.20 19.45 -5.35
CA ASN A 288 -8.39 20.22 -4.92
C ASN A 288 -9.00 19.75 -3.59
N SER A 289 -8.38 18.77 -2.91
CA SER A 289 -8.78 18.29 -1.59
C SER A 289 -7.87 18.90 -0.52
N SER A 290 -8.42 19.22 0.65
CA SER A 290 -7.66 19.72 1.80
C SER A 290 -6.75 18.66 2.47
N LYS A 291 -6.48 17.56 1.75
CA LYS A 291 -5.99 16.31 2.33
C LYS A 291 -4.78 15.72 1.61
N SER A 292 -4.47 16.15 0.38
CA SER A 292 -3.32 15.59 -0.34
C SER A 292 -2.54 16.56 -1.22
N ILE A 293 -1.23 16.30 -1.27
CA ILE A 293 -0.24 16.90 -2.16
C ILE A 293 0.28 15.78 -3.05
N THR A 294 0.30 16.00 -4.37
CA THR A 294 0.90 15.10 -5.34
C THR A 294 2.21 15.69 -5.83
N CYS A 295 3.31 14.98 -5.67
CA CYS A 295 4.60 15.39 -6.21
C CYS A 295 5.03 14.47 -7.35
N THR A 296 5.51 15.07 -8.44
CA THR A 296 6.01 14.36 -9.62
C THR A 296 7.51 14.11 -9.44
N ILE A 297 7.88 12.84 -9.34
CA ILE A 297 9.28 12.42 -9.27
C ILE A 297 9.82 12.25 -10.69
N PRO A 298 11.00 12.83 -11.02
CA PRO A 298 11.60 12.69 -12.34
C PRO A 298 11.95 11.23 -12.64
N SER A 299 12.27 10.92 -13.89
CA SER A 299 12.89 9.63 -14.24
C SER A 299 14.25 9.49 -13.58
N ARG A 300 14.69 8.24 -13.34
CA ARG A 300 16.00 7.97 -12.74
C ARG A 300 17.13 8.55 -13.57
N LYS A 301 17.05 8.42 -14.91
CA LYS A 301 17.99 9.05 -15.85
C LYS A 301 18.09 10.56 -15.64
N ASN A 302 16.96 11.22 -15.41
CA ASN A 302 16.91 12.65 -15.16
C ASN A 302 17.35 13.03 -13.75
N TYR A 303 17.39 12.09 -12.79
CA TYR A 303 17.89 12.30 -11.43
C TYR A 303 19.41 12.06 -11.32
N GLY A 304 19.89 10.86 -11.65
CA GLY A 304 21.28 10.39 -11.51
C GLY A 304 21.39 8.87 -11.30
N PHE A 305 22.60 8.30 -11.41
CA PHE A 305 22.83 6.83 -11.42
C PHE A 305 22.31 6.06 -10.19
N LEU A 306 22.26 6.67 -9.00
CA LEU A 306 21.82 6.01 -7.77
C LEU A 306 20.30 6.07 -7.63
N GLY A 307 19.63 4.93 -7.84
CA GLY A 307 18.18 4.78 -7.73
C GLY A 307 17.67 4.34 -6.35
N TYR A 308 18.51 4.33 -5.31
CA TYR A 308 18.19 3.78 -4.00
C TYR A 308 18.35 4.80 -2.88
N ASP A 309 17.48 4.71 -1.87
CA ASP A 309 17.60 5.45 -0.60
C ASP A 309 17.66 6.97 -0.75
N ILE A 310 16.94 7.50 -1.75
CA ILE A 310 16.96 8.90 -2.13
C ILE A 310 16.15 9.71 -1.12
N PRO A 311 16.73 10.73 -0.47
CA PRO A 311 16.02 11.52 0.53
C PRO A 311 15.01 12.45 -0.13
N VAL A 312 13.79 12.48 0.40
CA VAL A 312 12.71 13.37 -0.01
C VAL A 312 12.28 14.22 1.15
N THR A 313 12.19 15.52 0.90
CA THR A 313 11.61 16.48 1.85
C THR A 313 10.62 17.37 1.13
N ILE A 314 9.45 17.55 1.74
CA ILE A 314 8.41 18.46 1.27
C ILE A 314 8.37 19.65 2.22
N THR A 315 8.41 20.85 1.66
CA THR A 315 8.28 22.11 2.39
C THR A 315 6.98 22.79 1.96
N ILE A 316 6.16 23.19 2.93
CA ILE A 316 4.86 23.82 2.70
C ILE A 316 4.90 25.23 3.28
N ASP A 317 4.64 26.23 2.43
CA ASP A 317 4.66 27.68 2.74
C ASP A 317 5.96 28.19 3.38
N GLY A 318 7.05 27.41 3.33
CA GLY A 318 8.33 27.72 3.99
C GLY A 318 8.34 27.50 5.51
N GLU A 319 7.18 27.24 6.12
CA GLU A 319 7.05 27.10 7.58
C GLU A 319 7.10 25.64 8.03
N TYR A 320 6.50 24.72 7.27
CA TYR A 320 6.56 23.30 7.56
C TYR A 320 7.57 22.61 6.67
N LYS A 321 8.46 21.82 7.28
CA LYS A 321 9.33 20.89 6.58
C LYS A 321 9.02 19.48 7.05
N SER A 322 8.69 18.60 6.11
CA SER A 322 8.48 17.19 6.40
C SER A 322 9.76 16.55 6.92
N ASN A 323 9.60 15.45 7.66
CA ASN A 323 10.74 14.56 7.90
C ASN A 323 11.32 14.09 6.57
N THR A 324 12.64 13.84 6.56
CA THR A 324 13.31 13.25 5.41
C THR A 324 12.89 11.79 5.27
N ILE A 325 12.18 11.48 4.18
CA ILE A 325 11.76 10.12 3.85
C ILE A 325 12.76 9.58 2.82
N ARG A 326 13.22 8.34 2.96
CA ARG A 326 14.06 7.70 1.95
C ARG A 326 13.21 6.83 1.05
N ILE A 327 13.36 7.01 -0.25
CA ILE A 327 12.63 6.23 -1.26
C ILE A 327 13.56 5.73 -2.34
N SER A 328 13.21 4.59 -2.92
CA SER A 328 13.97 3.96 -3.99
C SER A 328 13.07 3.82 -5.21
N TYR A 329 13.69 3.79 -6.39
CA TYR A 329 13.05 3.29 -7.59
C TYR A 329 12.87 1.78 -7.46
N ASP A 330 11.69 1.28 -7.81
CA ASP A 330 11.34 -0.14 -7.86
C ASP A 330 12.00 -0.79 -9.09
N LEU A 331 13.32 -0.96 -9.02
CA LEU A 331 14.15 -1.49 -10.10
C LEU A 331 14.14 -3.04 -10.05
N PRO A 332 13.92 -3.73 -11.19
CA PRO A 332 13.85 -5.18 -11.21
C PRO A 332 15.20 -5.79 -10.83
N LEU A 333 15.20 -6.59 -9.76
CA LEU A 333 16.39 -7.26 -9.25
C LEU A 333 16.21 -8.77 -9.29
N ILE A 334 17.09 -9.45 -10.02
CA ILE A 334 17.14 -10.92 -10.06
C ILE A 334 17.96 -11.42 -8.87
N GLN A 335 17.34 -12.20 -8.00
CA GLN A 335 18.00 -12.81 -6.84
C GLN A 335 18.48 -14.23 -7.14
N SER A 336 17.67 -15.02 -7.84
CA SER A 336 18.03 -16.39 -8.18
C SER A 336 17.43 -16.83 -9.51
N VAL A 337 18.09 -17.81 -10.13
CA VAL A 337 17.65 -18.47 -11.36
C VAL A 337 17.79 -19.96 -11.12
N SER A 338 16.70 -20.71 -11.31
CA SER A 338 16.66 -22.15 -11.14
C SER A 338 16.12 -22.81 -12.41
N GLN A 339 16.84 -23.78 -12.94
CA GLN A 339 16.38 -24.58 -14.06
C GLN A 339 15.43 -25.67 -13.59
N ARG A 340 14.32 -25.88 -14.32
CA ARG A 340 13.45 -27.03 -14.09
C ARG A 340 14.05 -28.28 -14.72
N GLY A 341 14.73 -29.10 -13.91
CA GLY A 341 15.40 -30.32 -14.38
C GLY A 341 16.42 -30.01 -15.49
N ASN A 342 16.42 -30.80 -16.57
CA ASN A 342 17.26 -30.57 -17.75
C ASN A 342 16.49 -29.90 -18.91
N SER A 343 15.46 -29.10 -18.60
CA SER A 343 14.59 -28.46 -19.60
C SER A 343 15.02 -27.03 -19.96
N GLN A 344 14.42 -26.45 -20.99
CA GLN A 344 14.59 -25.04 -21.37
C GLN A 344 13.72 -24.06 -20.55
N ILE A 345 13.20 -24.52 -19.40
CA ILE A 345 12.29 -23.75 -18.54
C ILE A 345 13.04 -23.33 -17.27
N PHE A 346 12.94 -22.05 -16.93
CA PHE A 346 13.59 -21.47 -15.76
C PHE A 346 12.61 -20.73 -14.88
N ASP A 347 12.82 -20.87 -13.58
CA ASP A 347 12.16 -20.14 -12.53
C ASP A 347 13.12 -19.04 -12.06
N VAL A 348 12.70 -17.78 -12.21
CA VAL A 348 13.48 -16.62 -11.80
C VAL A 348 12.79 -15.96 -10.64
N THR A 349 13.51 -15.84 -9.51
CA THR A 349 13.01 -15.16 -8.32
C THR A 349 13.72 -13.82 -8.12
N GLY A 350 12.99 -12.84 -7.63
CA GLY A 350 13.50 -11.51 -7.44
C GLY A 350 12.45 -10.56 -6.88
N VAL A 351 12.61 -9.27 -7.19
CA VAL A 351 11.68 -8.21 -6.80
C VAL A 351 11.45 -7.25 -7.96
N TYR A 352 10.28 -6.60 -7.97
CA TYR A 352 9.90 -5.55 -8.92
C TYR A 352 9.82 -5.98 -10.39
N PHE A 353 9.36 -7.21 -10.62
CA PHE A 353 9.22 -7.75 -11.98
C PHE A 353 8.03 -7.23 -12.77
N SER A 354 7.03 -6.59 -12.14
CA SER A 354 5.79 -6.17 -12.81
C SER A 354 5.99 -5.27 -14.05
N GLY A 355 7.10 -4.52 -14.09
CA GLY A 355 7.45 -3.63 -15.21
C GLY A 355 8.25 -4.28 -16.35
N VAL A 356 8.72 -5.53 -16.19
CA VAL A 356 9.63 -6.16 -17.15
C VAL A 356 8.89 -6.56 -18.43
N LYS A 357 9.29 -5.98 -19.57
CA LYS A 357 8.69 -6.24 -20.90
C LYS A 357 9.57 -7.07 -21.82
N ASN A 358 10.87 -6.92 -21.67
CA ASN A 358 11.88 -7.63 -22.43
C ASN A 358 12.96 -8.14 -21.49
N MET A 359 13.61 -9.22 -21.90
CA MET A 359 14.76 -9.77 -21.23
C MET A 359 15.74 -10.26 -22.28
N THR A 360 17.01 -9.95 -22.10
CA THR A 360 18.08 -10.46 -22.95
C THR A 360 18.75 -11.62 -22.22
N VAL A 361 18.76 -12.78 -22.86
CA VAL A 361 19.48 -13.97 -22.40
C VAL A 361 20.86 -13.94 -23.03
N ILE A 362 21.90 -13.85 -22.21
CA ILE A 362 23.29 -13.89 -22.66
C ILE A 362 23.86 -15.26 -22.35
N THR A 363 24.29 -15.98 -23.38
CA THR A 363 24.86 -17.33 -23.25
C THR A 363 26.29 -17.38 -23.81
N GLY A 364 27.11 -18.28 -23.26
CA GLY A 364 28.36 -18.73 -23.86
C GLY A 364 29.27 -17.61 -24.39
N LYS A 365 29.60 -17.65 -25.71
CA LYS A 365 30.45 -16.68 -26.44
C LYS A 365 29.83 -15.26 -26.56
N ASN A 366 29.15 -14.77 -25.52
CA ASN A 366 28.36 -13.52 -25.52
C ASN A 366 27.24 -13.49 -26.56
N MET A 367 26.64 -14.64 -26.87
CA MET A 367 25.45 -14.67 -27.72
C MET A 367 24.25 -14.10 -26.97
N LYS A 368 23.58 -13.14 -27.59
CA LYS A 368 22.42 -12.44 -27.02
C LYS A 368 21.15 -12.92 -27.72
N THR A 369 20.17 -13.32 -26.93
CA THR A 369 18.84 -13.72 -27.39
C THR A 369 17.81 -12.93 -26.62
N ASP A 370 17.07 -12.07 -27.32
CA ASP A 370 16.00 -11.29 -26.71
C ASP A 370 14.71 -12.12 -26.64
N ILE A 371 14.12 -12.17 -25.45
CA ILE A 371 12.83 -12.80 -25.20
C ILE A 371 11.84 -11.75 -24.69
N ILE A 372 10.58 -11.90 -25.09
CA ILE A 372 9.50 -10.94 -24.81
C ILE A 372 8.50 -11.50 -23.81
N GLN A 373 7.85 -10.59 -23.07
CA GLN A 373 6.76 -10.93 -22.18
C GLN A 373 5.56 -11.46 -22.99
N LYS A 374 5.02 -12.60 -22.60
CA LYS A 374 3.79 -13.19 -23.15
C LYS A 374 2.76 -13.40 -22.05
N LYS A 375 1.48 -13.48 -22.44
CA LYS A 375 0.38 -13.86 -21.54
C LYS A 375 0.52 -15.32 -21.08
N THR A 376 0.97 -16.17 -22.00
CA THR A 376 1.33 -17.57 -21.78
C THR A 376 2.53 -17.84 -22.68
N ALA A 377 3.66 -18.26 -22.10
CA ALA A 377 4.83 -18.70 -22.86
C ALA A 377 4.86 -20.23 -22.89
N THR A 378 5.30 -20.80 -24.02
CA THR A 378 5.43 -22.25 -24.22
C THR A 378 6.74 -22.57 -24.92
N LEU A 379 7.06 -23.85 -25.11
CA LEU A 379 8.26 -24.31 -25.82
C LEU A 379 8.20 -24.00 -27.33
N GLU A 380 7.00 -24.01 -27.91
CA GLU A 380 6.75 -23.67 -29.32
C GLU A 380 6.78 -22.16 -29.54
N GLU A 381 6.40 -21.42 -28.50
CA GLU A 381 6.29 -19.97 -28.49
C GLU A 381 7.13 -19.37 -27.35
N PRO A 382 8.47 -19.43 -27.44
CA PRO A 382 9.36 -19.03 -26.36
C PRO A 382 9.19 -17.57 -25.98
N GLY A 383 9.56 -17.25 -24.75
CA GLY A 383 9.28 -15.98 -24.11
C GLY A 383 9.34 -16.10 -22.58
N PHE A 384 8.79 -15.13 -21.88
CA PHE A 384 8.60 -15.25 -20.44
C PHE A 384 7.22 -14.75 -20.04
N PHE A 385 6.73 -15.17 -18.87
CA PHE A 385 5.57 -14.54 -18.25
C PHE A 385 5.84 -14.27 -16.78
N ILE A 386 5.17 -13.24 -16.26
CA ILE A 386 5.27 -12.81 -14.88
C ILE A 386 4.15 -13.50 -14.12
N GLU A 387 4.48 -14.40 -13.20
CA GLU A 387 3.49 -15.01 -12.30
C GLU A 387 3.13 -14.05 -11.18
N SER A 388 4.13 -13.38 -10.62
CA SER A 388 3.96 -12.40 -9.55
C SER A 388 5.04 -11.33 -9.65
N ASN A 389 4.95 -10.28 -8.81
CA ASN A 389 6.02 -9.26 -8.75
C ASN A 389 7.38 -9.81 -8.29
N TYR A 390 7.45 -11.09 -7.90
CA TYR A 390 8.62 -11.78 -7.38
C TYR A 390 9.07 -12.97 -8.24
N THR A 391 8.25 -13.41 -9.21
CA THR A 391 8.49 -14.65 -9.96
C THR A 391 8.23 -14.47 -11.45
N ILE A 392 9.23 -14.82 -12.26
CA ILE A 392 9.13 -14.93 -13.72
C ILE A 392 9.40 -16.38 -14.13
N PHE A 393 8.60 -16.88 -15.07
CA PHE A 393 8.89 -18.12 -15.78
C PHE A 393 9.42 -17.84 -17.18
N ILE A 394 10.56 -18.42 -17.51
CA ILE A 394 11.23 -18.26 -18.81
C ILE A 394 11.15 -19.57 -19.58
N PHE A 395 10.84 -19.45 -20.88
CA PHE A 395 10.90 -20.50 -21.88
C PHE A 395 11.91 -20.07 -22.93
N LEU A 396 13.10 -20.67 -22.89
CA LEU A 396 14.14 -20.34 -23.86
C LEU A 396 13.80 -20.94 -25.25
N PRO A 397 14.20 -20.28 -26.35
CA PRO A 397 14.12 -20.86 -27.69
C PRO A 397 14.98 -22.12 -27.86
N ASN A 398 14.56 -23.04 -28.75
CA ASN A 398 15.25 -24.31 -29.03
C ASN A 398 16.68 -24.17 -29.61
N ASN A 399 17.03 -22.99 -30.11
CA ASN A 399 18.38 -22.67 -30.63
C ASN A 399 19.29 -22.00 -29.58
N THR A 400 18.82 -21.86 -28.33
CA THR A 400 19.62 -21.24 -27.25
C THR A 400 20.77 -22.16 -26.86
N GLN A 401 21.97 -21.61 -26.70
CA GLN A 401 23.15 -22.42 -26.41
C GLN A 401 23.25 -22.77 -24.92
N PRO A 402 23.38 -24.06 -24.55
CA PRO A 402 23.60 -24.47 -23.16
C PRO A 402 24.95 -23.95 -22.62
N GLY A 403 25.10 -23.94 -21.30
CA GLY A 403 26.31 -23.49 -20.60
C GLY A 403 26.06 -22.31 -19.67
N PHE A 404 27.04 -21.41 -19.53
CA PHE A 404 26.85 -20.21 -18.71
C PHE A 404 25.83 -19.25 -19.33
N MET A 405 24.91 -18.80 -18.49
CA MET A 405 23.84 -17.86 -18.79
C MET A 405 23.85 -16.70 -17.81
N ASN A 406 23.62 -15.51 -18.35
CA ASN A 406 23.23 -14.33 -17.62
C ASN A 406 21.90 -13.84 -18.17
N LEU A 407 20.96 -13.53 -17.29
CA LEU A 407 19.71 -12.88 -17.65
C LEU A 407 19.87 -11.39 -17.44
N VAL A 408 19.54 -10.62 -18.46
CA VAL A 408 19.61 -9.17 -18.43
C VAL A 408 18.18 -8.64 -18.56
N VAL A 409 17.64 -8.09 -17.48
CA VAL A 409 16.30 -7.49 -17.46
C VAL A 409 16.40 -5.99 -17.58
N GLY A 410 15.58 -5.43 -18.47
CA GLY A 410 15.28 -4.01 -18.50
C GLY A 410 13.94 -3.76 -17.83
N ASP A 411 13.81 -2.60 -17.19
CA ASP A 411 12.53 -2.03 -16.74
C ASP A 411 11.81 -1.23 -17.85
N GLY A 412 12.34 -1.25 -19.07
CA GLY A 412 11.90 -0.41 -20.20
C GLY A 412 12.63 0.94 -20.29
N GLY A 413 13.60 1.21 -19.41
CA GLY A 413 14.48 2.38 -19.40
C GLY A 413 15.89 2.13 -19.95
N SER A 414 16.89 2.88 -19.45
CA SER A 414 18.26 2.92 -20.03
C SER A 414 19.31 2.02 -19.39
N GLU A 415 19.04 1.41 -18.23
CA GLU A 415 19.94 0.41 -17.66
C GLU A 415 19.32 -0.96 -17.58
N THR A 416 20.19 -1.95 -17.46
CA THR A 416 19.83 -3.35 -17.46
C THR A 416 20.45 -4.06 -16.27
N PHE A 417 19.66 -4.84 -15.55
CA PHE A 417 20.11 -5.60 -14.40
C PHE A 417 20.50 -7.00 -14.82
N THR A 418 21.72 -7.41 -14.49
CA THR A 418 22.27 -8.71 -14.89
C THR A 418 22.17 -9.68 -13.72
N SER A 419 21.62 -10.86 -13.96
CA SER A 419 21.58 -11.93 -12.97
C SER A 419 22.98 -12.41 -12.59
N PRO A 420 23.13 -13.04 -11.42
CA PRO A 420 24.27 -13.93 -11.18
C PRO A 420 24.44 -14.91 -12.33
N ARG A 421 25.70 -15.28 -12.61
CA ARG A 421 26.03 -16.22 -13.68
C ARG A 421 25.52 -17.61 -13.29
N TYR A 422 24.61 -18.15 -14.08
CA TYR A 422 24.03 -19.47 -13.89
C TYR A 422 24.58 -20.43 -14.93
N ASN A 423 24.75 -21.71 -14.60
CA ASN A 423 25.17 -22.72 -15.56
C ASN A 423 24.02 -23.68 -15.82
N PHE A 424 23.46 -23.64 -17.03
CA PHE A 424 22.32 -24.48 -17.38
C PHE A 424 22.72 -25.56 -18.37
N LYS A 425 22.17 -26.76 -18.13
CA LYS A 425 22.47 -27.95 -18.92
C LYS A 425 21.21 -28.38 -19.65
N ILE A 426 21.28 -28.50 -20.96
CA ILE A 426 20.18 -29.07 -21.75
C ILE A 426 20.70 -30.31 -22.45
N THR A 427 19.90 -31.38 -22.43
CA THR A 427 20.23 -32.60 -23.18
C THR A 427 19.85 -32.36 -24.65
N PRO A 428 20.81 -32.45 -25.59
CA PRO A 428 20.50 -32.36 -27.02
C PRO A 428 19.54 -33.47 -27.42
N THR A 429 18.73 -33.22 -28.45
CA THR A 429 17.78 -34.22 -28.95
C THR A 429 17.80 -34.24 -30.47
N ILE A 430 17.85 -35.44 -31.04
CA ILE A 430 17.77 -35.63 -32.49
C ILE A 430 16.32 -35.61 -32.95
N THR A 431 16.04 -34.94 -34.07
CA THR A 431 14.72 -35.01 -34.70
C THR A 431 14.44 -36.46 -35.12
N ALA A 432 13.34 -37.03 -34.64
CA ALA A 432 13.00 -38.43 -34.89
C ALA A 432 12.74 -38.71 -36.39
N GLY A 433 13.05 -39.93 -36.82
CA GLY A 433 12.68 -40.44 -38.15
C GLY A 433 13.54 -39.95 -39.32
N GLN A 434 14.71 -39.37 -39.06
CA GLN A 434 15.62 -38.95 -40.12
C GLN A 434 16.24 -40.15 -40.85
N THR A 435 16.24 -40.09 -42.18
CA THR A 435 16.79 -41.11 -43.07
C THR A 435 17.70 -40.48 -44.12
N PHE A 436 18.86 -41.08 -44.35
CA PHE A 436 19.84 -40.59 -45.32
C PHE A 436 20.23 -41.71 -46.28
N ASN A 437 20.63 -41.32 -47.49
CA ASN A 437 21.18 -42.24 -48.49
C ASN A 437 22.57 -41.76 -48.91
N SER A 438 23.53 -42.68 -49.02
CA SER A 438 24.94 -42.35 -49.24
C SER A 438 25.58 -43.23 -50.31
N THR A 439 26.64 -42.74 -50.95
CA THR A 439 27.49 -43.58 -51.82
C THR A 439 28.37 -44.49 -50.96
N THR A 440 28.85 -45.60 -51.51
CA THR A 440 29.72 -46.53 -50.75
C THR A 440 31.01 -45.89 -50.24
N SER A 441 31.44 -44.75 -50.80
CA SER A 441 32.57 -43.94 -50.31
C SER A 441 32.28 -43.15 -49.03
N GLY A 442 31.01 -43.01 -48.67
CA GLY A 442 30.56 -42.07 -47.64
C GLY A 442 30.26 -40.68 -48.19
N ASN A 443 29.44 -39.93 -47.43
CA ASN A 443 29.02 -38.55 -47.68
C ASN A 443 28.93 -37.80 -46.35
N ASP A 444 28.92 -36.47 -46.40
CA ASP A 444 28.56 -35.63 -45.26
C ASP A 444 27.05 -35.69 -45.02
N LEU A 445 26.66 -35.93 -43.77
CA LEU A 445 25.28 -36.02 -43.33
C LEU A 445 24.94 -34.82 -42.46
N GLU A 446 23.88 -34.09 -42.78
CA GLU A 446 23.33 -33.02 -41.95
C GLU A 446 22.16 -33.55 -41.12
N ILE A 447 22.39 -33.71 -39.80
CA ILE A 447 21.40 -34.27 -38.88
C ILE A 447 20.76 -33.14 -38.08
N LYS A 448 19.44 -33.02 -38.21
CA LYS A 448 18.62 -32.03 -37.50
C LYS A 448 18.36 -32.46 -36.06
N GLY A 449 18.25 -31.48 -35.19
CA GLY A 449 17.90 -31.66 -33.78
C GLY A 449 17.68 -30.34 -33.09
N ILE A 450 17.73 -30.37 -31.76
CA ILE A 450 17.68 -29.18 -30.92
C ILE A 450 18.82 -29.27 -29.90
N PHE A 451 19.38 -28.11 -29.55
CA PHE A 451 20.56 -27.98 -28.69
C PHE A 451 21.80 -28.73 -29.20
N MET A 452 21.96 -28.83 -30.52
CA MET A 452 23.00 -29.65 -31.15
C MET A 452 24.43 -29.11 -30.96
N ARG A 453 24.59 -27.94 -30.34
CA ARG A 453 25.87 -27.46 -29.84
C ARG A 453 26.05 -27.88 -28.38
N THR A 454 26.85 -28.90 -28.17
CA THR A 454 27.04 -29.57 -26.89
C THR A 454 28.26 -29.03 -26.14
N VAL A 455 28.05 -28.48 -24.95
CA VAL A 455 29.13 -28.01 -24.06
C VAL A 455 29.01 -28.66 -22.67
N ASP A 456 30.12 -28.71 -21.92
CA ASP A 456 30.15 -29.15 -20.52
C ASP A 456 29.82 -28.00 -19.56
N SER A 457 29.86 -28.28 -18.25
CA SER A 457 29.61 -27.27 -17.21
C SER A 457 30.62 -26.12 -17.21
N ASP A 458 31.79 -26.28 -17.80
CA ASP A 458 32.81 -25.24 -17.89
C ASP A 458 32.71 -24.48 -19.22
N GLY A 459 31.72 -24.79 -20.07
CA GLY A 459 31.53 -24.20 -21.38
C GLY A 459 32.47 -24.74 -22.45
N ARG A 460 33.13 -25.88 -22.22
CA ARG A 460 33.99 -26.54 -23.21
C ARG A 460 33.16 -27.43 -24.10
N ASP A 461 33.49 -27.49 -25.39
CA ASP A 461 32.79 -28.37 -26.34
C ASP A 461 32.91 -29.84 -25.92
N VAL A 462 31.77 -30.52 -25.85
CA VAL A 462 31.69 -31.98 -25.66
C VAL A 462 31.28 -32.58 -27.00
N PRO A 463 32.10 -33.45 -27.62
CA PRO A 463 31.75 -34.04 -28.90
C PRO A 463 30.56 -34.99 -28.78
N LEU A 464 29.67 -34.94 -29.78
CA LEU A 464 28.70 -36.02 -29.99
C LEU A 464 29.44 -37.28 -30.46
N THR A 465 28.89 -38.44 -30.18
CA THR A 465 29.40 -39.71 -30.72
C THR A 465 28.30 -40.38 -31.52
N VAL A 466 28.63 -40.86 -32.73
CA VAL A 466 27.66 -41.50 -33.62
C VAL A 466 28.18 -42.88 -34.04
N ASN A 467 27.44 -43.93 -33.70
CA ASN A 467 27.82 -45.31 -34.06
C ASN A 467 26.58 -46.18 -34.36
N SER A 468 26.76 -47.24 -35.15
CA SER A 468 25.72 -48.27 -35.38
C SER A 468 25.93 -49.55 -34.53
N GLY A 469 26.71 -49.46 -33.44
CA GLY A 469 27.04 -50.60 -32.57
C GLY A 469 28.45 -51.15 -32.76
N SER A 470 28.75 -52.28 -32.11
CA SER A 470 30.07 -52.91 -32.10
C SER A 470 30.45 -53.44 -33.48
N GLY A 471 31.51 -52.89 -34.09
CA GLY A 471 31.98 -53.25 -35.44
C GLY A 471 31.18 -52.61 -36.58
N GLY A 472 30.22 -51.73 -36.28
CA GLY A 472 29.37 -51.06 -37.26
C GLY A 472 30.01 -49.81 -37.88
N LEU A 473 29.26 -49.18 -38.79
CA LEU A 473 29.58 -47.89 -39.40
C LEU A 473 29.79 -46.82 -38.33
N VAL A 474 30.75 -45.94 -38.61
CA VAL A 474 31.05 -44.77 -37.79
C VAL A 474 30.77 -43.52 -38.62
N CYS A 475 30.06 -42.56 -38.02
CA CYS A 475 29.94 -41.22 -38.57
C CYS A 475 30.77 -40.28 -37.71
N ASN A 476 31.87 -39.77 -38.26
CA ASN A 476 32.76 -38.89 -37.51
C ASN A 476 32.16 -37.48 -37.51
N PRO A 477 31.74 -36.94 -36.35
CA PRO A 477 31.12 -35.62 -36.30
C PRO A 477 32.10 -34.54 -36.79
N LEU A 478 31.65 -33.73 -37.73
CA LEU A 478 32.30 -32.48 -38.13
C LEU A 478 31.84 -31.42 -37.12
N LYS A 479 32.80 -30.74 -36.49
CA LYS A 479 32.53 -29.83 -35.36
C LYS A 479 31.54 -28.71 -35.73
N ASP A 480 30.85 -28.27 -34.68
CA ASP A 480 29.93 -27.12 -34.56
C ASP A 480 28.58 -27.25 -35.27
N GLY A 481 27.62 -27.84 -34.54
CA GLY A 481 26.22 -27.56 -34.77
C GLY A 481 25.86 -26.11 -34.43
N ASP A 482 24.97 -25.50 -35.21
CA ASP A 482 24.44 -24.14 -34.97
C ASP A 482 23.39 -24.09 -33.84
N GLY A 483 23.14 -25.23 -33.19
CA GLY A 483 22.10 -25.45 -32.19
C GLY A 483 20.88 -26.19 -32.75
N LEU A 484 20.70 -26.25 -34.07
CA LEU A 484 19.56 -26.88 -34.75
C LEU A 484 19.95 -28.07 -35.63
N LEU A 485 21.21 -28.16 -36.02
CA LEU A 485 21.74 -29.32 -36.73
C LEU A 485 23.18 -29.59 -36.30
N PHE A 486 23.69 -30.76 -36.62
CA PHE A 486 25.13 -31.05 -36.65
C PHE A 486 25.45 -31.86 -37.90
N THR A 487 26.70 -31.82 -38.31
CA THR A 487 27.16 -32.57 -39.49
C THR A 487 28.07 -33.71 -39.06
N CYS A 488 28.03 -34.85 -39.75
CA CYS A 488 29.03 -35.90 -39.58
C CYS A 488 29.45 -36.50 -40.93
N VAL A 489 30.71 -36.91 -41.03
CA VAL A 489 31.24 -37.63 -42.19
C VAL A 489 30.96 -39.10 -42.01
N LEU A 490 30.10 -39.66 -42.85
CA LEU A 490 29.89 -41.10 -42.91
C LEU A 490 31.10 -41.77 -43.57
N GLY A 491 31.67 -42.79 -42.92
CA GLY A 491 32.75 -43.57 -43.53
C GLY A 491 32.30 -44.43 -44.72
N PRO A 492 33.25 -45.05 -45.45
CA PRO A 492 32.94 -46.04 -46.47
C PRO A 492 32.18 -47.23 -45.91
N GLY A 493 31.23 -47.78 -46.69
CA GLY A 493 30.38 -48.89 -46.26
C GLY A 493 29.44 -49.39 -47.35
N PHE A 494 28.55 -50.31 -46.98
CA PHE A 494 27.52 -50.90 -47.85
C PHE A 494 26.35 -51.45 -47.03
N GLY A 495 25.19 -51.64 -47.64
CA GLY A 495 24.01 -52.27 -47.04
C GLY A 495 22.75 -51.40 -47.11
N SER A 496 21.58 -52.05 -47.06
CA SER A 496 20.29 -51.38 -47.31
C SER A 496 19.77 -50.53 -46.15
N SER A 497 20.20 -50.76 -44.90
CA SER A 497 19.75 -50.00 -43.74
C SER A 497 20.65 -50.18 -42.52
N HIS A 498 21.10 -49.06 -41.94
CA HIS A 498 21.87 -49.00 -40.71
C HIS A 498 21.27 -47.97 -39.75
N THR A 499 20.94 -48.39 -38.54
CA THR A 499 20.53 -47.46 -37.49
C THR A 499 21.76 -46.89 -36.80
N MET A 500 21.95 -45.58 -36.91
CA MET A 500 23.00 -44.82 -36.25
C MET A 500 22.43 -44.24 -34.95
N ASN A 501 23.00 -44.62 -33.82
CA ASN A 501 22.68 -44.06 -32.52
C ASN A 501 23.60 -42.88 -32.23
N VAL A 502 23.03 -41.80 -31.71
CA VAL A 502 23.76 -40.60 -31.31
C VAL A 502 23.81 -40.53 -29.80
N TYR A 503 25.01 -40.26 -29.28
CA TYR A 503 25.28 -40.16 -27.86
C TYR A 503 25.86 -38.79 -27.51
N TYR A 504 25.41 -38.25 -26.38
CA TYR A 504 26.00 -37.10 -25.71
C TYR A 504 26.46 -37.55 -24.33
N ASN A 505 27.76 -37.44 -24.05
CA ASN A 505 28.36 -37.89 -22.78
C ASN A 505 27.96 -39.33 -22.40
N LEU A 506 28.00 -40.24 -23.38
CA LEU A 506 27.61 -41.67 -23.26
C LEU A 506 26.11 -41.92 -23.04
N ILE A 507 25.26 -40.89 -23.04
CA ILE A 507 23.80 -41.01 -22.93
C ILE A 507 23.20 -40.97 -24.35
N PRO A 508 22.33 -41.91 -24.73
CA PRO A 508 21.66 -41.88 -26.03
C PRO A 508 20.70 -40.69 -26.13
N ILE A 509 20.80 -39.92 -27.20
CA ILE A 509 19.98 -38.71 -27.45
C ILE A 509 19.07 -38.80 -28.68
N GLY A 510 19.13 -39.95 -29.37
CA GLY A 510 18.29 -40.27 -30.52
C GLY A 510 19.05 -41.10 -31.54
N SER A 511 18.38 -41.34 -32.67
CA SER A 511 18.91 -42.17 -33.75
C SER A 511 18.40 -41.71 -35.11
N PHE A 512 19.16 -42.02 -36.15
CA PHE A 512 18.76 -41.85 -37.54
C PHE A 512 19.13 -43.10 -38.34
N THR A 513 18.56 -43.25 -39.53
CA THR A 513 18.84 -44.41 -40.41
C THR A 513 19.65 -43.97 -41.62
N VAL A 514 20.60 -44.80 -42.04
CA VAL A 514 21.42 -44.58 -43.23
C VAL A 514 21.37 -45.81 -44.12
N SER A 515 21.14 -45.61 -45.41
CA SER A 515 21.32 -46.62 -46.44
C SER A 515 22.49 -46.25 -47.35
N TYR A 516 23.19 -47.25 -47.88
CA TYR A 516 24.08 -47.04 -49.02
C TYR A 516 23.35 -47.32 -50.32
N ASN A 517 23.73 -46.65 -51.40
CA ASN A 517 23.25 -46.97 -52.73
C ASN A 517 23.61 -48.42 -53.11
N PRO A 518 22.70 -49.17 -53.75
CA PRO A 518 23.04 -50.46 -54.33
C PRO A 518 24.17 -50.33 -55.36
N PRO A 519 25.03 -51.35 -55.50
CA PRO A 519 26.10 -51.32 -56.49
C PRO A 519 25.55 -51.22 -57.90
N TYR A 520 26.19 -50.42 -58.76
CA TYR A 520 25.82 -50.29 -60.16
C TYR A 520 26.98 -50.69 -61.07
N LEU A 521 26.79 -51.73 -61.87
CA LEU A 521 27.75 -52.20 -62.85
C LEU A 521 27.54 -51.46 -64.18
N GLY A 522 28.61 -50.86 -64.70
CA GLY A 522 28.65 -50.16 -65.99
C GLY A 522 29.30 -51.02 -67.07
N THR A 523 30.52 -50.67 -67.46
CA THR A 523 31.26 -51.32 -68.54
C THR A 523 32.19 -52.41 -68.01
N SER A 524 32.40 -53.48 -68.80
CA SER A 524 33.47 -54.47 -68.57
C SER A 524 34.54 -54.38 -69.64
N GLU A 525 35.77 -54.59 -69.21
CA GLU A 525 36.95 -54.77 -70.06
C GLU A 525 37.73 -56.00 -69.58
N GLN A 526 38.33 -56.73 -70.52
CA GLN A 526 39.26 -57.80 -70.17
C GLN A 526 40.69 -57.27 -70.09
N GLU A 527 41.37 -57.54 -68.98
CA GLU A 527 42.79 -57.23 -68.84
C GLU A 527 43.67 -58.29 -69.51
N LYS A 528 44.93 -57.94 -69.81
CA LYS A 528 45.88 -58.81 -70.55
C LYS A 528 46.16 -60.14 -69.86
N ASP A 529 45.97 -60.22 -68.55
CA ASP A 529 46.16 -61.42 -67.73
C ASP A 529 44.92 -62.33 -67.66
N GLY A 530 43.85 -61.96 -68.37
CA GLY A 530 42.58 -62.69 -68.41
C GLY A 530 41.60 -62.35 -67.29
N THR A 531 41.93 -61.44 -66.38
CA THR A 531 40.97 -60.90 -65.40
C THR A 531 39.98 -59.95 -66.07
N ILE A 532 38.81 -59.77 -65.43
CA ILE A 532 37.80 -58.83 -65.91
C ILE A 532 37.79 -57.62 -64.99
N LYS A 533 37.98 -56.44 -65.57
CA LYS A 533 37.78 -55.16 -64.93
C LYS A 533 36.36 -54.67 -65.20
N MET A 534 35.64 -54.37 -64.13
CA MET A 534 34.27 -53.88 -64.14
C MET A 534 34.24 -52.47 -63.59
N ASN A 535 33.91 -51.49 -64.43
CA ASN A 535 33.71 -50.11 -64.03
C ASN A 535 32.25 -49.89 -63.63
N GLY A 536 32.01 -49.04 -62.64
CA GLY A 536 30.67 -48.81 -62.12
C GLY A 536 30.63 -47.73 -61.06
N LYS A 537 29.59 -47.77 -60.23
CA LYS A 537 29.40 -46.90 -59.07
C LYS A 537 28.99 -47.73 -57.88
N ASP A 538 29.32 -47.25 -56.68
CA ASP A 538 28.89 -47.86 -55.43
C ASP A 538 29.35 -49.31 -55.25
N LEU A 539 30.58 -49.62 -55.70
CA LEU A 539 31.12 -50.99 -55.71
C LEU A 539 31.88 -51.37 -54.42
N GLY A 540 32.23 -50.40 -53.57
CA GLY A 540 32.96 -50.60 -52.31
C GLY A 540 34.48 -50.82 -52.46
N GLU A 541 35.29 -50.31 -51.51
CA GLU A 541 36.76 -50.36 -51.57
C GLU A 541 37.39 -51.58 -50.87
N SER A 542 36.68 -52.25 -49.96
CA SER A 542 37.19 -53.39 -49.17
C SER A 542 36.39 -54.68 -49.36
N VAL A 543 36.06 -55.00 -50.62
CA VAL A 543 35.18 -56.13 -50.98
C VAL A 543 35.96 -57.27 -51.64
N LYS A 544 37.27 -57.35 -51.38
CA LYS A 544 38.11 -58.45 -51.84
C LYS A 544 37.53 -59.79 -51.38
N ASP A 545 37.66 -60.80 -52.24
CA ASP A 545 37.12 -62.15 -52.05
C ASP A 545 35.57 -62.24 -52.11
N SER A 546 34.89 -61.12 -52.37
CA SER A 546 33.45 -61.12 -52.67
C SER A 546 33.14 -61.80 -53.99
N ILE A 547 31.90 -62.28 -54.11
CA ILE A 547 31.46 -63.10 -55.24
C ILE A 547 30.83 -62.22 -56.32
N MET A 548 31.35 -62.35 -57.55
CA MET A 548 30.71 -61.88 -58.78
C MET A 548 29.95 -63.06 -59.40
N THR A 549 28.64 -62.95 -59.62
CA THR A 549 27.88 -63.96 -60.35
C THR A 549 28.00 -63.69 -61.84
N VAL A 550 28.58 -64.64 -62.57
CA VAL A 550 28.68 -64.62 -64.04
C VAL A 550 27.53 -65.44 -64.61
N VAL A 551 26.74 -64.85 -65.48
CA VAL A 551 25.54 -65.45 -66.09
C VAL A 551 25.77 -65.61 -67.59
N TYR A 552 25.82 -66.85 -68.08
CA TYR A 552 25.99 -67.12 -69.50
C TYR A 552 24.66 -67.02 -70.28
N SER A 553 24.76 -66.96 -71.61
CA SER A 553 23.60 -66.85 -72.51
C SER A 553 22.64 -68.04 -72.43
N ASP A 554 23.11 -69.21 -71.98
CA ASP A 554 22.32 -70.42 -71.74
C ASP A 554 21.65 -70.45 -70.35
N GLY A 555 21.84 -69.40 -69.54
CA GLY A 555 21.29 -69.28 -68.19
C GLY A 555 22.14 -69.91 -67.09
N ASN A 556 23.23 -70.62 -67.44
CA ASN A 556 24.14 -71.19 -66.44
C ASN A 556 24.90 -70.09 -65.70
N THR A 557 25.13 -70.30 -64.40
CA THR A 557 25.86 -69.34 -63.56
C THR A 557 27.14 -69.94 -63.00
N VAL A 558 28.19 -69.11 -62.92
CA VAL A 558 29.44 -69.44 -62.22
C VAL A 558 29.88 -68.29 -61.34
N ASN A 559 30.60 -68.61 -60.26
CA ASN A 559 31.11 -67.61 -59.33
C ASN A 559 32.52 -67.15 -59.75
N GLY A 560 32.68 -65.85 -59.89
CA GLY A 560 33.96 -65.17 -59.93
C GLY A 560 34.31 -64.60 -58.55
N THR A 561 35.61 -64.43 -58.31
CA THR A 561 36.15 -63.88 -57.07
C THR A 561 36.78 -62.52 -57.35
N VAL A 562 36.38 -61.50 -56.59
CA VAL A 562 36.96 -60.15 -56.65
C VAL A 562 38.37 -60.18 -56.07
N ILE A 563 39.36 -59.75 -56.85
CA ILE A 563 40.78 -59.73 -56.48
C ILE A 563 41.21 -58.31 -56.07
N LYS A 564 40.62 -57.28 -56.68
CA LYS A 564 40.84 -55.88 -56.35
C LYS A 564 39.53 -55.10 -56.44
N SER A 565 39.35 -54.14 -55.55
CA SER A 565 38.13 -53.33 -55.48
C SER A 565 38.42 -51.87 -55.20
N SER A 566 37.48 -51.03 -55.62
CA SER A 566 37.37 -49.60 -55.35
C SER A 566 35.90 -49.21 -55.48
N HIS A 567 35.52 -48.02 -55.02
CA HIS A 567 34.14 -47.55 -55.15
C HIS A 567 33.59 -47.47 -56.59
N THR A 568 34.48 -47.40 -57.58
CA THR A 568 34.13 -47.22 -59.00
C THR A 568 34.61 -48.34 -59.91
N SER A 569 35.39 -49.30 -59.40
CA SER A 569 35.85 -50.44 -60.20
C SER A 569 36.12 -51.69 -59.38
N LEU A 570 35.84 -52.85 -59.96
CA LEU A 570 36.17 -54.18 -59.45
C LEU A 570 37.02 -54.93 -60.48
N ILE A 571 38.03 -55.66 -60.03
CA ILE A 571 38.76 -56.63 -60.85
C ILE A 571 38.49 -58.01 -60.27
N PHE A 572 37.99 -58.93 -61.09
CA PHE A 572 37.65 -60.28 -60.65
C PHE A 572 38.12 -61.33 -61.66
N ARG A 573 38.27 -62.56 -61.18
CA ARG A 573 38.60 -63.73 -62.00
C ARG A 573 37.58 -64.83 -61.75
N TYR A 574 37.27 -65.61 -62.77
CA TYR A 574 36.39 -66.77 -62.65
C TYR A 574 37.01 -68.00 -63.35
N PRO A 575 36.62 -69.24 -62.97
CA PRO A 575 37.35 -70.47 -63.32
C PRO A 575 37.35 -70.85 -64.80
N ILE A 576 36.55 -70.20 -65.65
CA ILE A 576 36.34 -70.58 -67.06
C ILE A 576 36.65 -69.38 -67.94
N GLY A 577 37.80 -69.36 -68.61
CA GLY A 577 38.20 -68.26 -69.49
C GLY A 577 37.22 -67.99 -70.64
N ASN A 578 37.07 -66.71 -70.99
CA ASN A 578 36.43 -66.12 -72.16
C ASN A 578 35.27 -66.85 -72.84
N ARG A 579 34.05 -66.41 -72.48
CA ARG A 579 32.91 -66.40 -73.41
C ARG A 579 32.45 -64.95 -73.59
N ASN A 580 32.47 -64.44 -74.82
CA ASN A 580 32.09 -63.07 -75.19
C ASN A 580 30.56 -62.79 -75.02
N THR A 581 29.84 -63.62 -74.26
CA THR A 581 28.38 -63.58 -74.07
C THR A 581 27.96 -63.60 -72.60
N ALA A 582 28.89 -63.49 -71.67
CA ALA A 582 28.60 -63.51 -70.23
C ALA A 582 28.08 -62.15 -69.73
N SER A 583 27.11 -62.15 -68.83
CA SER A 583 26.66 -60.98 -68.07
C SER A 583 27.06 -61.09 -66.60
N TYR A 584 27.09 -59.97 -65.89
CA TYR A 584 27.62 -59.91 -64.54
C TYR A 584 26.61 -59.35 -63.54
N ILE A 585 26.53 -59.94 -62.36
CA ILE A 585 25.75 -59.46 -61.22
C ILE A 585 26.65 -59.49 -59.99
N PHE A 586 26.80 -58.35 -59.32
CA PHE A 586 27.56 -58.21 -58.10
C PHE A 586 26.62 -58.15 -56.90
N GLN A 587 26.96 -58.88 -55.85
CA GLN A 587 26.27 -58.81 -54.57
C GLN A 587 27.21 -58.21 -53.52
N LEU A 588 26.73 -57.16 -52.87
CA LEU A 588 27.44 -56.43 -51.83
C LEU A 588 26.57 -56.41 -50.57
N GLY A 589 26.86 -57.31 -49.63
CA GLY A 589 26.00 -57.54 -48.48
C GLY A 589 24.61 -58.05 -48.89
N ASP A 590 23.57 -57.33 -48.46
CA ASP A 590 22.16 -57.57 -48.81
C ASP A 590 21.73 -56.88 -50.11
N GLN A 591 22.63 -56.12 -50.76
CA GLN A 591 22.34 -55.36 -51.97
C GLN A 591 22.85 -56.08 -53.22
N LYS A 592 22.08 -56.01 -54.30
CA LYS A 592 22.43 -56.60 -55.61
C LYS A 592 22.51 -55.51 -56.66
N SER A 593 23.46 -55.67 -57.58
CA SER A 593 23.60 -54.76 -58.70
C SER A 593 22.58 -55.00 -59.81
N ASN A 594 22.53 -54.08 -60.77
CA ASN A 594 22.00 -54.36 -62.09
C ASN A 594 22.83 -55.47 -62.79
N LYS A 595 22.21 -56.10 -63.80
CA LYS A 595 22.90 -57.04 -64.70
C LYS A 595 23.67 -56.25 -65.77
N ALA A 596 24.99 -56.29 -65.72
CA ALA A 596 25.84 -55.72 -66.78
C ALA A 596 25.99 -56.71 -67.93
N GLY A 597 25.94 -56.21 -69.17
CA GLY A 597 26.13 -57.00 -70.39
C GLY A 597 27.58 -57.50 -70.56
N PRO A 598 27.84 -58.24 -71.65
CA PRO A 598 29.19 -58.74 -71.96
C PRO A 598 30.19 -57.60 -72.16
N PHE A 599 31.46 -57.93 -71.95
CA PHE A 599 32.57 -57.01 -72.19
C PHE A 599 32.63 -56.66 -73.68
N THR A 600 32.94 -55.39 -73.97
CA THR A 600 33.12 -54.87 -75.33
C THR A 600 34.57 -54.83 -75.73
#